data_AF-A0A7V8RCT5-F1
#
_entry.id   AF-A0A7V8RCT5-F1
#
_cell.length_a   1.000
_cell.length_b   1.000
_cell.length_c   1.000
_cell.angle_alpha   90.00
_cell.angle_beta   90.00
_cell.angle_gamma   90.00
#
_symmetry.space_group_name_H-M   'P 1'
#
loop_
_entity.id
_entity.type
_entity.pdbx_description
1 polymer ?
#
loop_
_entity_poly.entity_id
_entity_poly.type
_entity_poly.pdbx_seq_one_letter_code
_entity_poly.pdbx_strand_id
1 'polypeptide(L)'
;MFARALAPIATRTLAAAAASAIVFSAAVQAKPVVTEQVSGNRVVRSIEVPFVDLDLTTPEGAATLEHRLRAATTQVCGSLPRGPLREVSDYKNCVRETEESGQRAMVTLIARAEAGETFKPGERIAVGS
;
A
#
# COMPACT_ATOMS: atom_id res chain seq x y z
N MET A 1 -46.51 44.10 18.11
CA MET A 1 -45.31 43.32 18.45
C MET A 1 -45.17 42.21 17.41
N PHE A 2 -43.97 42.05 16.84
CA PHE A 2 -43.64 41.05 15.81
C PHE A 2 -43.69 39.61 16.35
N ALA A 3 -44.12 38.63 15.54
CA ALA A 3 -43.59 37.25 15.55
C ALA A 3 -44.11 36.39 14.37
N ARG A 4 -43.20 35.53 13.89
CA ARG A 4 -43.29 34.49 12.83
C ARG A 4 -44.12 33.26 13.24
N ALA A 5 -44.57 32.46 12.25
CA ALA A 5 -44.53 30.97 12.23
C ALA A 5 -45.06 30.45 10.86
N LEU A 6 -44.28 29.68 10.07
CA LEU A 6 -44.28 28.20 9.93
C LEU A 6 -45.66 27.66 9.48
N ALA A 7 -45.87 26.87 8.42
CA ALA A 7 -45.05 25.98 7.59
C ALA A 7 -45.84 25.64 6.30
N PRO A 8 -45.28 24.84 5.36
CA PRO A 8 -46.14 23.85 4.72
C PRO A 8 -45.50 22.45 4.75
N ILE A 9 -46.25 21.49 5.29
CA ILE A 9 -45.92 20.07 5.25
C ILE A 9 -46.91 19.35 4.32
N ALA A 10 -46.31 18.61 3.39
CA ALA A 10 -46.81 17.42 2.73
C ALA A 10 -48.04 17.52 1.82
N THR A 11 -47.77 17.40 0.52
CA THR A 11 -48.51 16.45 -0.32
C THR A 11 -47.51 15.65 -1.15
N ARG A 12 -47.66 14.33 -1.08
CA ARG A 12 -46.87 13.31 -1.81
C ARG A 12 -47.42 13.15 -3.23
N THR A 13 -46.54 12.93 -4.22
CA THR A 13 -46.70 12.07 -5.44
C THR A 13 -45.48 12.32 -6.34
N LEU A 14 -44.46 11.44 -6.33
CA LEU A 14 -44.25 10.22 -7.15
C LEU A 14 -43.78 10.48 -8.61
N ALA A 15 -42.51 10.10 -8.85
CA ALA A 15 -41.88 9.62 -10.09
C ALA A 15 -41.67 10.63 -11.25
N ALA A 16 -40.58 10.64 -12.02
CA ALA A 16 -39.30 9.93 -12.04
C ALA A 16 -38.41 10.62 -13.10
N ALA A 17 -37.10 10.32 -13.09
CA ALA A 17 -36.18 10.25 -14.24
C ALA A 17 -34.89 11.08 -14.08
N ALA A 18 -33.87 10.37 -13.61
CA ALA A 18 -32.50 10.38 -14.12
C ALA A 18 -31.76 11.72 -14.26
N ALA A 19 -31.07 12.10 -13.20
CA ALA A 19 -29.78 12.78 -13.33
C ALA A 19 -28.74 11.95 -12.56
N SER A 20 -28.26 10.90 -13.22
CA SER A 20 -27.19 10.05 -12.73
C SER A 20 -25.90 10.86 -12.66
N ALA A 21 -25.59 11.44 -11.52
CA ALA A 21 -24.27 11.97 -11.23
C ALA A 21 -23.32 10.78 -11.04
N ILE A 22 -22.79 10.25 -12.15
CA ILE A 22 -21.69 9.32 -12.14
C ILE A 22 -20.47 10.12 -11.67
N VAL A 23 -20.25 10.14 -10.36
CA VAL A 23 -18.96 10.55 -9.81
C VAL A 23 -18.00 9.43 -10.22
N PHE A 24 -17.25 9.67 -11.29
CA PHE A 24 -16.14 8.82 -11.68
C PHE A 24 -15.12 8.84 -10.54
N SER A 25 -15.24 7.87 -9.63
CA SER A 25 -14.16 7.50 -8.74
C SER A 25 -13.03 6.98 -9.63
N ALA A 26 -12.12 7.86 -10.02
CA ALA A 26 -10.82 7.47 -10.53
C ALA A 26 -10.10 6.76 -9.37
N ALA A 27 -10.34 5.46 -9.25
CA ALA A 27 -9.46 4.58 -8.50
C ALA A 27 -8.10 4.69 -9.21
N VAL A 28 -7.26 5.60 -8.73
CA VAL A 28 -5.84 5.63 -9.06
C VAL A 28 -5.31 4.32 -8.52
N GLN A 29 -5.33 3.29 -9.36
CA GLN A 29 -4.61 2.06 -9.13
C GLN A 29 -3.13 2.47 -9.15
N ALA A 30 -2.63 2.90 -8.00
CA ALA A 30 -1.24 3.28 -7.82
C ALA A 30 -0.43 2.02 -8.07
N LYS A 31 -0.01 1.82 -9.32
CA LYS A 31 0.97 0.80 -9.66
C LYS A 31 2.17 1.06 -8.76
N PRO A 32 2.62 0.04 -8.01
CA PRO A 32 3.76 0.24 -7.13
C PRO A 32 4.95 0.63 -8.01
N VAL A 33 5.55 1.78 -7.71
CA VAL A 33 6.69 2.31 -8.46
C VAL A 33 7.91 1.50 -8.02
N VAL A 34 8.45 0.70 -8.94
CA VAL A 34 9.76 0.07 -8.75
C VAL A 34 10.79 1.10 -9.15
N THR A 35 11.62 1.50 -8.20
CA THR A 35 12.74 2.40 -8.43
C THR A 35 14.00 1.55 -8.60
N GLU A 36 14.68 1.70 -9.73
CA GLU A 36 16.00 1.10 -9.94
C GLU A 36 17.05 2.19 -9.71
N GLN A 37 18.02 1.94 -8.84
CA GLN A 37 19.18 2.78 -8.63
C GLN A 37 20.46 1.97 -8.89
N VAL A 38 21.37 2.51 -9.70
CA VAL A 38 22.68 1.89 -9.90
C VAL A 38 23.62 2.41 -8.82
N SER A 39 24.06 1.53 -7.92
CA SER A 39 25.06 1.84 -6.89
C SER A 39 26.34 1.07 -7.20
N GLY A 40 27.36 1.78 -7.69
CA GLY A 40 28.58 1.17 -8.22
C GLY A 40 28.29 0.25 -9.41
N ASN A 41 28.62 -1.03 -9.29
CA ASN A 41 28.38 -2.06 -10.31
C ASN A 41 27.11 -2.91 -10.06
N ARG A 42 26.26 -2.50 -9.10
CA ARG A 42 25.07 -3.25 -8.66
C ARG A 42 23.81 -2.44 -8.94
N VAL A 43 22.80 -3.10 -9.52
CA VAL A 43 21.46 -2.52 -9.67
C VAL A 43 20.69 -2.82 -8.38
N VAL A 44 20.38 -1.77 -7.63
CA VAL A 44 19.53 -1.80 -6.44
C VAL A 44 18.10 -1.55 -6.91
N ARG A 45 17.18 -2.46 -6.58
CA ARG A 45 15.77 -2.34 -6.94
C ARG A 45 14.96 -2.21 -5.68
N SER A 46 14.14 -1.18 -5.58
CA SER A 46 13.26 -0.96 -4.44
C SER A 46 11.84 -0.68 -4.87
N ILE A 47 10.89 -1.03 -4.01
CA ILE A 47 9.47 -0.79 -4.25
C ILE A 47 8.80 -0.22 -3.01
N GLU A 48 7.87 0.69 -3.21
CA GLU A 48 7.14 1.35 -2.13
C GLU A 48 5.84 0.62 -1.78
N VAL A 49 5.81 0.00 -0.61
CA VAL A 49 4.65 -0.75 -0.09
C VAL A 49 3.79 0.16 0.80
N PRO A 50 2.48 0.30 0.52
CA PRO A 50 1.58 1.05 1.38
C PRO A 50 1.23 0.21 2.62
N PHE A 51 1.21 0.86 3.79
CA PHE A 51 0.91 0.20 5.07
C PHE A 51 -0.03 0.98 5.99
N VAL A 52 -0.30 2.26 5.71
CA VAL A 52 -1.08 3.14 6.59
C VAL A 52 -2.56 2.76 6.75
N ASP A 53 -3.06 1.90 5.88
CA ASP A 53 -4.40 1.32 5.96
C ASP A 53 -4.47 0.12 6.93
N LEU A 54 -3.33 -0.31 7.47
CA LEU A 54 -3.22 -1.45 8.36
C LEU A 54 -3.02 -1.00 9.80
N ASP A 55 -3.70 -1.68 10.72
CA ASP A 55 -3.39 -1.57 12.15
C ASP A 55 -2.25 -2.51 12.50
N LEU A 56 -1.03 -1.97 12.52
CA LEU A 56 0.19 -2.74 12.80
C LEU A 56 0.34 -3.17 14.27
N THR A 57 -0.55 -2.73 15.16
CA THR A 57 -0.61 -3.20 16.56
C THR A 57 -1.36 -4.53 16.69
N THR A 58 -2.05 -4.95 15.62
CA THR A 58 -2.80 -6.21 15.57
C THR A 58 -2.00 -7.31 14.85
N PRO A 59 -2.15 -8.59 15.26
CA PRO A 59 -1.58 -9.71 14.53
C PRO A 59 -2.01 -9.75 13.06
N GLU A 60 -3.28 -9.42 12.79
CA GLU A 60 -3.87 -9.45 11.45
C GLU A 60 -3.28 -8.37 10.54
N GLY A 61 -3.10 -7.14 11.06
CA GLY A 61 -2.48 -6.05 10.32
C GLY A 61 -1.00 -6.31 10.04
N ALA A 62 -0.26 -6.84 11.02
CA ALA A 62 1.13 -7.24 10.83
C ALA A 62 1.27 -8.36 9.78
N ALA A 63 0.43 -9.39 9.83
CA ALA A 63 0.41 -10.47 8.84
C ALA A 63 0.06 -9.96 7.43
N THR A 64 -0.88 -9.00 7.33
CA THR A 64 -1.23 -8.37 6.05
C THR A 64 -0.05 -7.60 5.46
N LEU A 65 0.69 -6.86 6.28
CA LEU A 65 1.91 -6.18 5.85
C LEU A 65 2.95 -7.18 5.37
N GLU A 66 3.18 -8.26 6.12
CA GLU A 66 4.12 -9.32 5.75
C GLU A 66 3.77 -9.93 4.37
N HIS A 67 2.49 -10.18 4.11
CA HIS A 67 2.03 -10.62 2.79
C HIS A 67 2.31 -9.61 1.68
N ARG A 68 2.12 -8.31 1.94
CA ARG A 68 2.45 -7.26 0.96
C ARG A 68 3.95 -7.18 0.70
N LEU A 69 4.78 -7.35 1.74
CA LEU A 69 6.24 -7.40 1.61
C LEU A 69 6.68 -8.60 0.76
N ARG A 70 6.11 -9.79 0.98
CA ARG A 70 6.38 -10.97 0.12
C ARG A 70 6.00 -10.73 -1.36
N ALA A 71 4.86 -10.09 -1.60
CA ALA A 71 4.44 -9.73 -2.95
C ALA A 71 5.41 -8.71 -3.58
N ALA A 72 5.86 -7.73 -2.80
CA ALA A 72 6.88 -6.76 -3.20
C ALA A 72 8.22 -7.42 -3.55
N THR A 73 8.69 -8.40 -2.76
CA THR A 73 9.91 -9.17 -3.08
C THR A 73 9.82 -9.82 -4.46
N THR A 74 8.68 -10.41 -4.79
CA THR A 74 8.47 -11.03 -6.11
C THR A 74 8.49 -9.99 -7.24
N GLN A 75 8.02 -8.77 -6.97
CA GLN A 75 8.05 -7.68 -7.96
C GLN A 75 9.45 -7.10 -8.14
N VAL A 76 10.26 -7.04 -7.08
CA VAL A 76 11.65 -6.55 -7.10
C VAL A 76 12.58 -7.55 -7.79
N CYS A 77 12.51 -8.82 -7.41
CA CYS A 77 13.42 -9.87 -7.92
C CYS A 77 12.93 -10.55 -9.19
N GLY A 78 11.67 -10.33 -9.58
CA GLY A 78 11.05 -10.97 -10.73
C GLY A 78 10.79 -12.46 -10.50
N SER A 79 10.71 -13.22 -11.59
CA SER A 79 10.48 -14.67 -11.57
C SER A 79 11.79 -15.47 -11.57
N LEU A 80 11.78 -16.64 -10.92
CA LEU A 80 12.91 -17.56 -10.86
C LEU A 80 13.47 -17.85 -12.27
N PRO A 81 14.76 -17.55 -12.54
CA PRO A 81 15.35 -17.81 -13.84
C PRO A 81 15.48 -19.32 -14.11
N ARG A 82 15.28 -19.72 -15.38
CA ARG A 82 15.52 -21.08 -15.86
C ARG A 82 16.94 -21.28 -16.43
N GLY A 83 17.83 -20.32 -16.16
CA GLY A 83 19.17 -20.21 -16.74
C GLY A 83 20.28 -20.86 -15.91
N PRO A 84 21.54 -20.44 -16.10
CA PRO A 84 22.70 -20.98 -15.38
C PRO A 84 22.59 -20.83 -13.86
N LEU A 85 23.28 -21.70 -13.12
CA LEU A 85 23.28 -21.73 -11.65
C LEU A 85 23.61 -20.37 -11.01
N ARG A 86 24.41 -19.55 -11.68
CA ARG A 86 24.74 -18.20 -11.25
C ARG A 86 23.50 -17.30 -11.16
N GLU A 87 22.64 -17.31 -12.18
CA GLU A 87 21.40 -16.52 -12.17
C GLU A 87 20.44 -16.99 -11.08
N VAL A 88 20.36 -18.31 -10.85
CA VAL A 88 19.57 -18.88 -9.74
C VAL A 88 20.11 -18.43 -8.38
N SER A 89 21.44 -18.38 -8.22
CA SER A 89 22.07 -17.87 -7.01
C SER A 89 21.80 -16.38 -6.81
N ASP A 90 21.92 -15.58 -7.88
CA ASP A 90 21.67 -14.14 -7.83
C ASP A 90 20.21 -13.85 -7.48
N TYR A 91 19.26 -14.61 -8.04
CA TYR A 91 17.84 -14.55 -7.67
C TYR A 91 17.63 -14.85 -6.18
N LYS A 92 18.23 -15.93 -5.66
CA LYS A 92 18.10 -16.30 -4.23
C LYS A 92 18.67 -15.23 -3.31
N ASN A 93 19.79 -14.61 -3.71
CA ASN A 93 20.38 -13.51 -2.97
C ASN A 93 19.45 -12.28 -2.96
N CYS A 94 18.88 -11.92 -4.11
CA CYS A 94 17.89 -10.83 -4.21
C CYS A 94 16.69 -11.06 -3.28
N VAL A 95 16.10 -12.26 -3.31
CA VAL A 95 14.94 -12.60 -2.47
C VAL A 95 15.30 -12.46 -1.00
N ARG A 96 16.42 -13.05 -0.57
CA ARG A 96 16.88 -12.97 0.83
C ARG A 96 17.12 -11.53 1.28
N GLU A 97 17.87 -10.75 0.51
CA GLU A 97 18.20 -9.36 0.86
C GLU A 97 16.94 -8.49 0.93
N THR A 98 15.99 -8.69 0.02
CA THR A 98 14.72 -7.95 -0.02
C THR A 98 13.83 -8.33 1.18
N GLU A 99 13.74 -9.62 1.53
CA GLU A 99 13.01 -10.09 2.71
C GLU A 99 13.62 -9.54 4.00
N GLU A 100 14.93 -9.61 4.15
CA GLU A 100 15.64 -9.05 5.31
C GLU A 100 15.42 -7.53 5.41
N SER A 101 15.44 -6.82 4.28
CA SER A 101 15.11 -5.39 4.24
C SER A 101 13.67 -5.13 4.68
N GLY A 102 12.73 -5.92 4.18
CA GLY A 102 11.30 -5.81 4.53
C GLY A 102 11.05 -6.09 6.00
N GLN A 103 11.70 -7.12 6.57
CA GLN A 103 11.57 -7.48 7.99
C GLN A 103 12.10 -6.39 8.91
N ARG A 104 13.30 -5.84 8.65
CA ARG A 104 13.85 -4.73 9.45
C ARG A 104 12.91 -3.53 9.47
N ALA A 105 12.37 -3.22 8.30
CA ALA A 105 11.49 -2.09 8.12
C ALA A 105 10.11 -2.35 8.79
N MET A 106 9.59 -3.58 8.72
CA MET A 106 8.38 -4.01 9.43
C MET A 106 8.52 -3.90 10.95
N VAL A 107 9.60 -4.42 11.53
CA VAL A 107 9.87 -4.33 12.98
C VAL A 107 9.91 -2.88 13.43
N THR A 108 10.55 -2.01 12.65
CA THR A 108 10.61 -0.58 12.93
C THR A 108 9.21 0.06 12.91
N LEU A 109 8.37 -0.29 11.93
CA LEU A 109 7.02 0.24 11.86
C LEU A 109 6.11 -0.26 12.99
N ILE A 110 6.20 -1.53 13.36
CA ILE A 110 5.44 -2.08 14.49
C ILE A 110 5.83 -1.36 15.78
N ALA A 111 7.13 -1.19 16.04
CA ALA A 111 7.59 -0.46 17.23
C ALA A 111 7.11 1.00 17.25
N ARG A 112 7.08 1.68 16.09
CA ARG A 112 6.50 3.04 15.96
C ARG A 112 4.99 3.05 16.25
N ALA A 113 4.25 2.07 15.73
CA ALA A 113 2.81 1.94 15.96
C ALA A 113 2.50 1.67 17.45
N GLU A 114 3.25 0.78 18.09
CA GLU A 114 3.15 0.48 19.52
C GLU A 114 3.49 1.68 20.39
N ALA A 115 4.43 2.53 19.95
CA ALA A 115 4.73 3.80 20.59
C ALA A 115 3.63 4.87 20.42
N GLY A 116 2.54 4.56 19.70
CA GLY A 116 1.42 5.46 19.45
C GLY A 116 1.69 6.49 18.35
N GLU A 117 2.68 6.26 17.49
CA GLU A 117 2.95 7.16 16.37
C GLU A 117 1.81 7.13 15.35
N THR A 118 1.38 8.31 14.90
CA THR A 118 0.38 8.44 13.84
C THR A 118 1.07 8.58 12.50
N PHE A 119 0.92 7.60 11.62
CA PHE A 119 1.48 7.64 10.27
C PHE A 119 0.76 8.65 9.37
N LYS A 120 1.50 9.27 8.46
CA LYS A 120 0.91 10.25 7.53
C LYS A 120 0.08 9.54 6.46
N PRO A 121 -1.06 10.11 6.02
CA PRO A 121 -1.81 9.55 4.89
C PRO A 121 -0.90 9.36 3.66
N GLY A 122 -0.90 8.14 3.12
CA GLY A 122 -0.06 7.78 1.97
C GLY A 122 1.41 7.49 2.28
N GLU A 123 1.81 7.37 3.56
CA GLU A 123 3.16 6.90 3.92
C GLU A 123 3.39 5.48 3.39
N ARG A 124 4.59 5.24 2.86
CA ARG A 124 4.98 3.98 2.23
C ARG A 124 6.34 3.57 2.72
N ILE A 125 6.58 2.27 2.74
CA ILE A 125 7.87 1.69 3.12
C ILE A 125 8.59 1.22 1.88
N ALA A 126 9.85 1.64 1.70
CA ALA A 126 10.69 1.19 0.60
C ALA A 126 11.38 -0.12 0.97
N VAL A 127 11.29 -1.12 0.09
CA VAL A 127 11.85 -2.45 0.31
C VAL A 127 12.57 -2.89 -0.96
N GLY A 128 13.80 -3.39 -0.83
CA GLY A 128 14.62 -3.70 -1.99
C GLY A 128 15.88 -4.51 -1.68
N SER A 129 16.57 -4.92 -2.75
CA SER A 129 17.87 -5.62 -2.74
C SER A 129 19.00 -4.70 -3.16
#